data_AF-A0A2U1MC00-F1
#
_entry.id   AF-A0A2U1MC00-F1
#
_cell.length_a   1.000
_cell.length_b   1.000
_cell.length_c   1.000
_cell.angle_alpha   90.00
_cell.angle_beta   90.00
_cell.angle_gamma   90.00
#
_symmetry.space_group_name_H-M   'P 1'
#
loop_
_entity.id
_entity.type
_entity.pdbx_description
1 polymer ?
#
loop_
_entity_poly.entity_id
_entity_poly.type
_entity_poly.pdbx_seq_one_letter_code
_entity_poly.pdbx_strand_id
1 'polypeptide(L)'
;MADEDKAECDRIFGAFDKNGDGKISAAELGESLMKLGSVSPEEVQTMMDELDTDGDGYISYDEFAEFFNANRGLMKDVGKIF
;
A
#
# COMPACT_ATOMS: atom_id res chain seq x y z
N MET A 1 12.06 15.44 0.51
CA MET A 1 11.29 14.56 -0.40
C MET A 1 11.34 15.18 -1.78
N ALA A 2 11.83 14.49 -2.80
CA ALA A 2 11.67 14.97 -4.17
C ALA A 2 10.19 14.84 -4.55
N ASP A 3 9.63 15.81 -5.27
CA ASP A 3 8.21 15.84 -5.65
C ASP A 3 7.76 14.57 -6.40
N GLU A 4 8.69 13.87 -7.06
CA GLU A 4 8.47 12.60 -7.75
C GLU A 4 8.07 11.45 -6.80
N ASP A 5 8.66 11.37 -5.60
CA ASP A 5 8.34 10.33 -4.62
C ASP A 5 6.93 10.47 -4.08
N LYS A 6 6.52 11.72 -3.87
CA LYS A 6 5.17 12.03 -3.44
C LYS A 6 4.16 11.65 -4.52
N ALA A 7 4.44 11.99 -5.78
CA ALA A 7 3.55 11.66 -6.89
C ALA A 7 3.41 10.15 -7.11
N GLU A 8 4.50 9.39 -6.96
CA GLU A 8 4.47 7.93 -7.07
C GLU A 8 3.74 7.28 -5.89
N CYS A 9 3.97 7.78 -4.67
CA CYS A 9 3.24 7.39 -3.47
C CYS A 9 1.73 7.61 -3.64
N ASP A 10 1.31 8.80 -4.09
CA ASP A 10 -0.10 9.16 -4.33
C ASP A 10 -0.73 8.26 -5.42
N ARG A 11 0.00 8.03 -6.51
CA ARG A 11 -0.44 7.18 -7.62
C ARG A 11 -0.64 5.72 -7.18
N ILE A 12 0.29 5.19 -6.40
CA ILE A 12 0.21 3.82 -5.90
C ILE A 12 -0.87 3.73 -4.83
N PHE A 13 -0.92 4.67 -3.89
CA PHE A 13 -1.96 4.75 -2.88
C PHE A 13 -3.35 4.72 -3.50
N GLY A 14 -3.60 5.56 -4.53
CA GLY A 14 -4.87 5.54 -5.26
C GLY A 14 -5.11 4.30 -6.13
N ALA A 15 -4.08 3.48 -6.40
CA ALA A 15 -4.26 2.19 -7.06
C ALA A 15 -4.71 1.10 -6.08
N PHE A 16 -4.30 1.21 -4.82
CA PHE A 16 -4.72 0.34 -3.73
C PHE A 16 -6.08 0.77 -3.15
N ASP A 17 -6.28 2.06 -2.91
CA ASP A 17 -7.52 2.67 -2.42
C ASP A 17 -8.59 2.67 -3.54
N LYS A 18 -9.37 1.57 -3.58
CA LYS A 18 -10.38 1.32 -4.61
C LYS A 18 -11.64 2.12 -4.37
N ASN A 19 -11.98 2.30 -3.09
CA ASN A 19 -13.18 2.99 -2.66
C ASN A 19 -12.97 4.53 -2.63
N GLY A 20 -11.71 4.99 -2.64
CA GLY A 20 -11.34 6.40 -2.64
C GLY A 20 -11.57 7.07 -1.29
N ASP A 21 -11.55 6.31 -0.19
CA ASP A 21 -11.84 6.80 1.15
C ASP A 21 -10.61 7.38 1.87
N GLY A 22 -9.44 7.33 1.21
CA GLY A 22 -8.20 7.92 1.72
C GLY A 22 -7.46 7.01 2.69
N LYS A 23 -7.81 5.73 2.73
CA LYS A 23 -7.18 4.67 3.52
C LYS A 23 -7.33 3.33 2.81
N ILE A 24 -6.38 2.44 3.01
CA ILE A 24 -6.38 1.12 2.37
C ILE A 24 -6.82 0.10 3.40
N SER A 25 -7.92 -0.58 3.14
CA SER A 25 -8.37 -1.71 3.98
C SER A 25 -7.61 -3.01 3.65
N ALA A 26 -7.64 -3.99 4.55
CA ALA A 26 -7.00 -5.29 4.32
C ALA A 26 -7.58 -6.03 3.09
N ALA A 27 -8.85 -5.80 2.79
CA ALA A 27 -9.48 -6.33 1.59
C ALA A 27 -8.89 -5.69 0.31
N GLU A 28 -8.71 -4.37 0.30
CA GLU A 28 -8.17 -3.62 -0.83
C GLU A 28 -6.68 -3.88 -1.05
N LEU A 29 -5.93 -3.97 0.04
CA LEU A 29 -4.53 -4.40 0.03
C LEU A 29 -4.43 -5.80 -0.57
N GLY A 30 -5.26 -6.73 -0.09
CA GLY A 30 -5.30 -8.10 -0.58
C GLY A 30 -5.64 -8.21 -2.06
N GLU A 31 -6.69 -7.52 -2.53
CA GLU A 31 -7.07 -7.52 -3.95
C GLU A 31 -5.94 -7.00 -4.86
N SER A 32 -5.25 -5.97 -4.40
CA SER A 32 -4.15 -5.35 -5.15
C SER A 32 -2.90 -6.23 -5.13
N LEU A 33 -2.57 -6.82 -3.99
CA LEU A 33 -1.48 -7.80 -3.87
C LEU A 33 -1.74 -9.07 -4.69
N MET A 34 -2.99 -9.53 -4.76
CA MET A 34 -3.41 -10.67 -5.57
C MET A 34 -3.16 -10.47 -7.07
N LYS A 35 -3.16 -9.21 -7.53
CA LYS A 35 -2.77 -8.85 -8.90
C LYS A 35 -1.26 -8.84 -9.13
N LEU A 36 -0.49 -8.56 -8.08
CA LEU A 36 0.97 -8.53 -8.10
C LEU A 36 1.58 -9.95 -8.05
N GLY A 37 0.89 -10.87 -7.39
CA GLY A 37 1.28 -12.26 -7.23
C GLY A 37 0.24 -13.03 -6.42
N SER A 38 0.39 -14.35 -6.32
CA SER A 38 -0.53 -15.20 -5.58
C SER A 38 -0.27 -15.10 -4.07
N VAL A 39 -0.59 -13.96 -3.47
CA VAL A 39 -0.40 -13.69 -2.03
C VAL A 39 -1.58 -14.27 -1.26
N SER A 40 -1.31 -14.98 -0.17
CA SER A 40 -2.35 -15.59 0.67
C SER A 40 -2.95 -14.57 1.64
N PRO A 41 -4.22 -14.75 2.08
CA PRO A 41 -4.84 -13.85 3.06
C PRO A 41 -4.03 -13.71 4.35
N GLU A 42 -3.31 -14.76 4.76
CA GLU A 42 -2.40 -14.74 5.92
C GLU A 42 -1.20 -13.80 5.72
N GLU A 43 -0.65 -13.76 4.49
CA GLU A 43 0.44 -12.83 4.15
C GLU A 43 -0.07 -11.40 4.04
N VAL A 44 -1.27 -11.19 3.48
CA VAL A 44 -1.92 -9.86 3.46
C VAL A 44 -2.09 -9.35 4.88
N GLN A 45 -2.56 -10.20 5.79
CA GLN A 45 -2.76 -9.83 7.18
C GLN A 45 -1.45 -9.55 7.91
N THR A 46 -0.39 -10.29 7.60
CA THR A 46 0.97 -10.02 8.13
C THR A 46 1.51 -8.68 7.61
N MET A 47 1.34 -8.40 6.32
CA MET A 47 1.71 -7.10 5.75
C MET A 47 0.87 -5.97 6.33
N MET A 48 -0.42 -6.23 6.57
CA MET A 48 -1.30 -5.27 7.23
C MET A 48 -0.75 -4.90 8.61
N ASP A 49 -0.39 -5.89 9.42
CA ASP A 49 0.15 -5.68 10.77
C ASP A 49 1.51 -4.96 10.77
N GLU A 50 2.32 -5.14 9.72
CA GLU A 50 3.56 -4.37 9.54
C GLU A 50 3.33 -2.92 9.07
N LEU A 51 2.23 -2.65 8.37
CA LEU A 51 1.91 -1.34 7.80
C LEU A 51 1.04 -0.48 8.73
N ASP A 52 0.04 -1.11 9.35
CA ASP A 52 -0.93 -0.53 10.29
C ASP A 52 -0.29 -0.39 11.67
N THR A 53 0.34 0.76 11.89
CA THR A 53 1.09 1.03 13.12
C THR A 53 0.14 1.46 14.25
N ASP A 54 -1.00 2.07 13.91
CA ASP A 54 -2.02 2.47 14.89
C ASP A 54 -2.96 1.30 15.27
N GLY A 55 -3.07 0.28 14.42
CA GLY A 55 -3.88 -0.91 14.66
C GLY A 55 -5.37 -0.71 14.40
N ASP A 56 -5.77 0.25 13.55
CA ASP A 56 -7.18 0.53 13.22
C ASP A 56 -7.73 -0.46 12.16
N GLY A 57 -6.86 -1.30 11.59
CA GLY A 57 -7.18 -2.23 10.50
C GLY A 57 -7.16 -1.59 9.12
N TYR A 58 -6.64 -0.37 9.01
CA TYR A 58 -6.54 0.40 7.78
C TYR A 58 -5.18 1.08 7.69
N ILE A 59 -4.63 1.17 6.49
CA ILE A 59 -3.38 1.89 6.24
C ILE A 59 -3.73 3.31 5.79
N SER A 60 -3.38 4.27 6.62
CA SER A 60 -3.54 5.69 6.33
C SER A 60 -2.48 6.15 5.33
N TYR A 61 -2.72 7.29 4.68
CA TYR A 61 -1.75 7.88 3.77
C TYR A 61 -0.37 8.09 4.41
N ASP A 62 -0.32 8.49 5.68
CA ASP A 62 0.94 8.74 6.40
C ASP A 62 1.74 7.45 6.63
N GLU A 63 1.07 6.40 7.11
CA GLU A 63 1.64 5.06 7.31
C GLU A 63 2.14 4.47 5.98
N PHE A 64 1.34 4.64 4.93
CA PHE A 64 1.74 4.23 3.58
C PHE A 64 2.96 5.01 3.09
N ALA A 65 3.03 6.32 3.33
CA ALA A 65 4.15 7.16 2.90
C ALA A 65 5.44 6.83 3.66
N GLU A 66 5.36 6.52 4.95
CA GLU A 66 6.51 6.03 5.72
C GLU A 66 7.01 4.70 5.16
N PHE A 67 6.10 3.75 4.90
CA PHE A 67 6.48 2.47 4.31
C PHE A 67 7.03 2.63 2.89
N PHE A 68 6.43 3.50 2.07
CA PHE A 68 6.90 3.78 0.72
C PHE A 68 8.33 4.35 0.73
N ASN A 69 8.63 5.20 1.70
CA ASN A 69 9.97 5.75 1.88
C ASN A 69 10.97 4.68 2.34
N ALA A 70 10.55 3.81 3.27
CA ALA A 70 11.38 2.69 3.75
C ALA A 70 11.60 1.60 2.69
N ASN A 71 10.59 1.33 1.85
CA ASN A 71 10.54 0.22 0.89
C ASN A 71 10.36 0.70 -0.57
N ARG A 72 11.00 1.82 -0.91
CA ARG A 72 10.89 2.47 -2.23
C ARG A 72 11.19 1.54 -3.41
N GLY A 73 12.09 0.56 -3.23
CA GLY A 73 12.43 -0.42 -4.27
C GLY A 73 11.24 -1.30 -4.65
N LEU A 74 10.57 -1.89 -3.66
CA LEU A 74 9.41 -2.74 -3.85
C LEU A 74 8.22 -1.96 -4.42
N MET A 75 7.92 -0.81 -3.84
CA MET A 75 6.79 0.02 -4.27
C MET A 75 6.95 0.54 -5.72
N LYS A 76 8.18 0.76 -6.18
CA LYS A 76 8.43 1.12 -7.60
C LYS A 76 8.06 0.01 -8.58
N ASP A 77 8.24 -1.24 -8.22
CA ASP A 77 7.85 -2.35 -9.08
C ASP A 77 6.33 -2.55 -9.08
N VAL A 78 5.68 -2.30 -7.93
CA VAL A 78 4.22 -2.22 -7.82
C VAL A 78 3.66 -1.13 -8.73
N GLY A 79 4.18 0.10 -8.66
CA GLY A 79 3.72 1.23 -9.49
C GLY A 79 3.93 1.08 -11.00
N LYS A 80 4.69 0.08 -11.46
CA LYS A 80 4.82 -0.29 -12.88
C LYS A 80 3.75 -1.30 -13.33
N ILE A 81 3.18 -2.06 -12.39
CA ILE A 81 2.15 -3.07 -12.66
C ILE A 81 0.76 -2.42 -12.75
N PHE A 82 0.56 -1.31 -12.03
CA PHE A 82 -0.63 -0.46 -12.06
C PHE A 82 -0.45 0.78 -12.94
#